data_AF-I1JR46-F1
#
_entry.id   AF-I1JR46-F1
#
_cell.length_a   1.000
_cell.length_b   1.000
_cell.length_c   1.000
_cell.angle_alpha   90.00
_cell.angle_beta   90.00
_cell.angle_gamma   90.00
#
_symmetry.space_group_name_H-M   'P 1'
#
loop_
_entity.id
_entity.type
_entity.pdbx_description
1 polymer ?
#
loop_
_entity_poly.entity_id
_entity_poly.type
_entity_poly.pdbx_seq_one_letter_code
_entity_poly.pdbx_strand_id
1 'polypeptide(L)'
;MESLSFSLHSNLHSLTLLQHSNQNKKRRKITHQNSLALTPWTSHTQHRLYSSNLLLALRRNSNPTASLQVRAAADRVLAATAKGRTRWSRAILANPFGRWRKQRQRHHKKVKNCSANKCMKKTTPDIRRRLPAVQKKARVLGKLIPGCRKVSFPKLLEEAGDYISALEMQVRAMKALADLLPTGAPPPDPIGLS
;
A
#
# COMPACT_ATOMS: atom_id res chain seq x y z
N MET A 1 36.49 -10.22 -17.69
CA MET A 1 35.16 -9.58 -17.75
C MET A 1 34.37 -10.07 -16.54
N GLU A 2 34.04 -9.16 -15.63
CA GLU A 2 33.75 -9.43 -14.22
C GLU A 2 32.53 -10.34 -13.99
N SER A 3 32.77 -11.50 -13.39
CA SER A 3 31.76 -12.48 -13.01
C SER A 3 31.29 -12.20 -11.58
N LEU A 4 30.15 -11.53 -11.41
CA LEU A 4 29.53 -11.33 -10.08
C LEU A 4 28.85 -12.62 -9.61
N SER A 5 29.63 -13.46 -8.93
CA SER A 5 29.16 -14.63 -8.20
C SER A 5 28.47 -14.22 -6.89
N PHE A 6 27.14 -14.26 -6.87
CA PHE A 6 26.38 -14.08 -5.63
C PHE A 6 26.31 -15.40 -4.85
N SER A 7 27.24 -15.59 -3.92
CA SER A 7 27.19 -16.68 -2.94
C SER A 7 25.99 -16.54 -2.00
N LEU A 8 25.12 -17.56 -2.06
CA LEU A 8 24.00 -17.77 -1.14
C LEU A 8 24.52 -18.40 0.16
N HIS A 9 24.74 -17.59 1.19
CA HIS A 9 24.84 -18.11 2.55
C HIS A 9 23.46 -18.03 3.23
N SER A 10 22.97 -19.22 3.55
CA SER A 10 21.75 -19.57 4.27
C SER A 10 21.76 -18.99 5.70
N ASN A 11 20.78 -18.13 6.02
CA ASN A 11 20.45 -17.84 7.41
C ASN A 11 18.98 -17.40 7.55
N LEU A 12 18.06 -18.36 7.43
CA LEU A 12 16.64 -18.16 7.75
C LEU A 12 16.06 -19.36 8.51
N HIS A 13 16.70 -19.75 9.61
CA HIS A 13 16.02 -20.43 10.70
C HIS A 13 15.38 -19.36 11.61
N SER A 14 14.10 -19.00 11.41
CA SER A 14 13.25 -18.36 12.45
C SER A 14 11.82 -17.95 12.04
N LEU A 15 11.32 -18.20 10.82
CA LEU A 15 10.00 -17.70 10.41
C LEU A 15 8.97 -18.78 10.07
N THR A 16 8.70 -19.72 10.98
CA THR A 16 7.57 -20.65 10.90
C THR A 16 7.17 -21.20 12.28
N LEU A 17 6.64 -20.34 13.17
CA LEU A 17 5.80 -20.82 14.27
C LEU A 17 5.01 -19.65 14.89
N LEU A 18 3.74 -19.50 14.52
CA LEU A 18 2.75 -18.80 15.35
C LEU A 18 1.35 -19.13 14.84
N GLN A 19 0.97 -20.38 15.12
CA GLN A 19 -0.40 -20.86 15.14
C GLN A 19 -0.86 -20.79 16.60
N HIS A 20 -2.01 -20.16 16.83
CA HIS A 20 -2.89 -20.31 18.01
C HIS A 20 -2.28 -20.17 19.41
N SER A 21 -2.56 -19.04 20.08
CA SER A 21 -3.08 -19.08 21.45
C SER A 21 -3.58 -17.70 21.88
N ASN A 22 -4.62 -17.76 22.70
CA ASN A 22 -5.58 -16.73 23.06
C ASN A 22 -5.19 -16.13 24.42
N GLN A 23 -5.76 -14.96 24.70
CA GLN A 23 -5.99 -14.39 26.04
C GLN A 23 -4.89 -13.53 26.71
N ASN A 24 -5.39 -12.44 27.31
CA ASN A 24 -4.86 -11.69 28.46
C ASN A 24 -4.27 -10.30 28.22
N LYS A 25 -5.21 -9.34 28.32
CA LYS A 25 -5.10 -7.96 28.78
C LYS A 25 -3.88 -7.67 29.66
N LYS A 26 -2.84 -7.01 29.10
CA LYS A 26 -1.96 -6.11 29.87
C LYS A 26 -1.57 -4.89 29.04
N ARG A 27 -2.15 -3.76 29.43
CA ARG A 27 -1.88 -2.38 29.03
C ARG A 27 -0.38 -2.09 28.99
N ARG A 28 0.23 -2.05 27.80
CA ARG A 28 1.58 -1.50 27.59
C ARG A 28 1.46 0.00 27.29
N LYS A 29 2.12 0.79 28.13
CA LYS A 29 2.27 2.26 28.03
C LYS A 29 2.95 2.57 26.69
N ILE A 30 2.23 3.20 25.77
CA ILE A 30 2.77 3.60 24.46
C ILE A 30 3.58 4.87 24.70
N THR A 31 4.90 4.74 24.75
CA THR A 31 5.83 5.87 24.66
C THR A 31 5.62 6.55 23.32
N HIS A 32 5.17 7.81 23.34
CA HIS A 32 5.08 8.70 22.18
C HIS A 32 6.49 9.03 21.65
N GLN A 33 7.10 8.12 20.91
CA GLN A 33 8.24 8.42 20.03
C GLN A 33 7.68 9.16 18.81
N ASN A 34 7.53 10.48 18.96
CA ASN A 34 6.80 11.39 18.07
C ASN A 34 7.64 11.92 16.89
N SER A 35 8.76 11.27 16.54
CA SER A 35 9.53 11.60 15.33
C SER A 35 9.42 10.46 14.34
N LEU A 36 8.47 10.63 13.42
CA LEU A 36 8.18 9.76 12.30
C LEU A 36 9.35 9.83 11.32
N ALA A 37 10.43 9.11 11.61
CA ALA A 37 11.45 8.80 10.62
C ALA A 37 10.72 8.08 9.48
N LEU A 38 10.52 8.79 8.37
CA LEU A 38 10.05 8.23 7.10
C LEU A 38 10.82 6.94 6.88
N THR A 39 10.11 5.88 6.50
CA THR A 39 10.78 4.61 6.23
C THR A 39 11.76 4.87 5.09
N PRO A 40 13.07 4.54 5.23
CA PRO A 40 14.03 4.79 4.16
C PRO A 40 13.82 3.76 3.06
N TRP A 41 12.76 3.92 2.28
CA TRP A 41 12.47 3.20 1.04
C TRP A 41 13.56 3.41 -0.01
N THR A 42 14.59 4.19 0.28
CA THR A 42 15.80 4.33 -0.52
C THR A 42 16.93 3.39 -0.05
N SER A 43 16.81 2.77 1.12
CA SER A 43 17.86 1.89 1.65
C SER A 43 17.93 0.59 0.84
N HIS A 44 19.14 0.27 0.38
CA HIS A 44 19.44 -0.95 -0.35
C HIS A 44 19.02 -2.23 0.40
N THR A 45 19.12 -2.23 1.74
CA THR A 45 18.70 -3.36 2.59
C THR A 45 17.19 -3.62 2.49
N GLN A 46 16.38 -2.56 2.55
CA GLN A 46 14.93 -2.64 2.40
C GLN A 46 14.54 -3.07 1.00
N HIS A 47 15.27 -2.59 -0.02
CA HIS A 47 15.07 -3.02 -1.40
C HIS A 47 15.27 -4.52 -1.55
N ARG A 48 16.40 -5.06 -1.07
CA ARG A 48 16.69 -6.50 -1.12
C ARG A 48 15.63 -7.34 -0.38
N LEU A 49 15.20 -6.87 0.79
CA LEU A 49 14.15 -7.54 1.57
C LEU A 49 12.80 -7.52 0.83
N TYR A 50 12.45 -6.39 0.21
CA TYR A 50 11.24 -6.26 -0.58
C TYR A 50 11.27 -7.17 -1.81
N SER A 51 12.34 -7.11 -2.62
CA SER A 51 12.47 -7.89 -3.85
C SER A 51 12.47 -9.40 -3.60
N SER A 52 13.18 -9.87 -2.56
CA SER A 52 13.17 -11.28 -2.18
C SER A 52 11.79 -11.76 -1.72
N ASN A 53 11.09 -11.00 -0.87
CA ASN A 53 9.74 -11.33 -0.45
C ASN A 53 8.73 -11.26 -1.60
N LEU A 54 8.92 -10.32 -2.53
CA LEU A 54 8.08 -10.17 -3.72
C LEU A 54 8.23 -11.41 -4.63
N LEU A 55 9.46 -11.82 -4.92
CA LEU A 55 9.75 -13.05 -5.66
C LEU A 55 9.10 -14.28 -5.03
N LEU A 56 9.22 -14.43 -3.70
CA LEU A 56 8.58 -15.53 -2.98
C LEU A 56 7.06 -15.48 -3.08
N ALA A 57 6.46 -14.28 -2.98
CA ALA A 57 5.02 -14.11 -3.09
C ALA A 57 4.50 -14.39 -4.51
N LEU A 58 5.26 -14.01 -5.54
CA LEU A 58 4.93 -14.30 -6.93
C LEU A 58 5.07 -15.79 -7.25
N ARG A 59 6.12 -16.46 -6.77
CA ARG A 59 6.29 -17.92 -6.94
C ARG A 59 5.16 -18.72 -6.28
N ARG A 60 4.69 -18.29 -5.09
CA ARG A 60 3.53 -18.91 -4.41
C ARG A 60 2.22 -18.68 -5.17
N ASN A 61 2.15 -17.65 -6.00
CA ASN A 61 0.98 -17.32 -6.78
C ASN A 61 1.18 -17.79 -8.23
N SER A 62 1.15 -19.11 -8.42
CA SER A 62 1.45 -19.80 -9.69
C SER A 62 0.46 -19.51 -10.82
N ASN A 63 -0.62 -18.76 -10.56
CA ASN A 63 -1.60 -18.33 -11.56
C ASN A 63 -1.49 -16.82 -11.81
N PRO A 64 -0.57 -16.36 -12.69
CA PRO A 64 -0.39 -14.94 -13.01
C PRO A 64 -1.56 -14.33 -13.78
N THR A 65 -2.57 -15.13 -14.17
CA THR A 65 -3.73 -14.68 -14.96
C THR A 65 -4.60 -13.65 -14.23
N ALA A 66 -4.50 -13.55 -12.90
CA ALA A 66 -5.17 -12.49 -12.16
C ALA A 66 -4.17 -11.36 -11.82
N SER A 67 -4.00 -10.40 -12.73
CA SER A 67 -3.23 -9.16 -12.51
C SER A 67 -3.54 -8.47 -11.17
N LEU A 68 -4.79 -8.59 -10.72
CA LEU A 68 -5.26 -8.14 -9.41
C LEU A 68 -4.55 -8.82 -8.23
N GLN A 69 -4.24 -10.12 -8.34
CA GLN A 69 -3.56 -10.87 -7.30
C GLN A 69 -2.07 -10.54 -7.24
N VAL A 70 -1.41 -10.38 -8.39
CA VAL A 70 -0.02 -9.88 -8.47
C VAL A 70 0.08 -8.51 -7.78
N ARG A 71 -0.83 -7.59 -8.13
CA ARG A 71 -0.91 -6.27 -7.49
C ARG A 71 -1.16 -6.38 -5.98
N ALA A 72 -2.13 -7.18 -5.56
CA ALA A 72 -2.43 -7.36 -4.14
C ALA A 72 -1.31 -8.06 -3.37
N ALA A 73 -0.53 -8.93 -4.00
CA ALA A 73 0.65 -9.56 -3.40
C ALA A 73 1.77 -8.52 -3.23
N ALA A 74 2.06 -7.73 -4.26
CA ALA A 74 3.04 -6.67 -4.20
C ALA A 74 2.69 -5.62 -3.13
N ASP A 75 1.44 -5.14 -3.09
CA ASP A 75 0.97 -4.18 -2.08
C ASP A 75 1.09 -4.76 -0.66
N ARG A 76 0.79 -6.06 -0.47
CA ARG A 76 0.93 -6.74 0.83
C ARG A 76 2.39 -6.89 1.25
N VAL A 77 3.26 -7.28 0.34
CA VAL A 77 4.71 -7.40 0.61
C VAL A 77 5.28 -6.02 0.94
N LEU A 78 4.91 -4.98 0.19
CA LEU A 78 5.30 -3.60 0.46
C LEU A 78 4.84 -3.16 1.85
N ALA A 79 3.59 -3.43 2.20
CA ALA A 79 3.09 -3.10 3.54
C ALA A 79 3.81 -3.88 4.65
N ALA A 80 4.16 -5.15 4.41
CA ALA A 80 4.90 -5.99 5.35
C ALA A 80 6.35 -5.51 5.55
N THR A 81 7.05 -5.09 4.49
CA THR A 81 8.42 -4.54 4.59
C THR A 81 8.45 -3.22 5.36
N ALA A 82 7.37 -2.44 5.29
CA ALA A 82 7.19 -1.24 6.11
C ALA A 82 6.98 -1.54 7.61
N LYS A 83 6.76 -2.81 7.98
CA LYS A 83 6.55 -3.30 9.36
C LYS A 83 5.37 -2.63 10.10
N GLY A 84 4.37 -2.11 9.40
CA GLY A 84 3.23 -1.43 10.02
C GLY A 84 3.57 -0.06 10.64
N ARG A 85 4.74 0.52 10.33
CA ARG A 85 5.16 1.81 10.90
C ARG A 85 4.30 2.98 10.39
N THR A 86 3.88 2.93 9.14
CA THR A 86 3.05 3.96 8.51
C THR A 86 1.56 3.63 8.54
N ARG A 87 0.70 4.65 8.49
CA ARG A 87 -0.77 4.46 8.50
C ARG A 87 -1.21 3.70 7.26
N TRP A 88 -0.58 3.94 6.11
CA TRP A 88 -0.91 3.22 4.88
C TRP A 88 -0.50 1.74 4.95
N SER A 89 0.65 1.41 5.54
CA SER A 89 1.06 0.01 5.74
C SER A 89 0.06 -0.72 6.64
N ARG A 90 -0.31 -0.13 7.78
CA ARG A 90 -1.35 -0.68 8.66
C ARG A 90 -2.70 -0.81 7.93
N ALA A 91 -3.05 0.14 7.09
CA ALA A 91 -4.30 0.13 6.34
C ALA A 91 -4.37 -0.98 5.27
N ILE A 92 -3.23 -1.31 4.65
CA ILE A 92 -3.12 -2.44 3.71
C ILE A 92 -3.18 -3.76 4.49
N LEU A 93 -2.38 -3.89 5.56
CA LEU A 93 -2.34 -5.12 6.38
C LEU A 93 -3.67 -5.42 7.07
N ALA A 94 -4.37 -4.40 7.56
CA ALA A 94 -5.67 -4.56 8.24
C ALA A 94 -6.81 -4.96 7.30
N ASN A 95 -6.63 -4.85 5.98
CA ASN A 95 -7.72 -5.05 5.04
C ASN A 95 -7.27 -5.77 3.76
N PRO A 96 -7.00 -7.08 3.84
CA PRO A 96 -6.34 -7.84 2.78
C PRO A 96 -7.11 -7.96 1.45
N PHE A 97 -8.41 -7.57 1.40
CA PHE A 97 -9.29 -7.90 0.26
C PHE A 97 -10.19 -6.73 -0.20
N GLY A 98 -9.69 -5.49 -0.20
CA GLY A 98 -10.37 -4.40 -0.90
C GLY A 98 -11.69 -3.94 -0.25
N ARG A 99 -11.89 -4.12 1.06
CA ARG A 99 -13.03 -3.47 1.74
C ARG A 99 -12.96 -1.94 1.65
N TRP A 100 -11.83 -1.34 1.30
CA TRP A 100 -11.75 0.09 0.97
C TRP A 100 -12.61 0.44 -0.24
N ARG A 101 -12.65 -0.42 -1.28
CA ARG A 101 -13.58 -0.29 -2.42
C ARG A 101 -15.01 -0.64 -2.01
N LYS A 102 -15.23 -1.73 -1.25
CA LYS A 102 -16.58 -2.08 -0.77
C LYS A 102 -17.17 -1.04 0.18
N GLN A 103 -16.38 -0.34 0.99
CA GLN A 103 -16.81 0.78 1.82
C GLN A 103 -17.25 1.96 0.96
N ARG A 104 -16.53 2.24 -0.14
CA ARG A 104 -16.95 3.21 -1.16
C ARG A 104 -18.32 2.87 -1.75
N GLN A 105 -18.56 1.58 -2.05
CA GLN A 105 -19.82 1.10 -2.61
C GLN A 105 -20.97 0.99 -1.59
N ARG A 106 -20.67 0.69 -0.32
CA ARG A 106 -21.67 0.57 0.76
C ARG A 106 -22.40 1.88 1.06
N HIS A 107 -21.82 3.03 0.73
CA HIS A 107 -22.50 4.32 0.90
C HIS A 107 -23.60 4.58 -0.16
N HIS A 108 -23.69 3.77 -1.22
CA HIS A 108 -24.68 3.95 -2.29
C HIS A 108 -25.83 2.93 -2.26
N LYS A 109 -25.90 2.02 -1.26
CA LYS A 109 -26.86 0.90 -1.28
C LYS A 109 -27.63 0.67 0.02
N LYS A 110 -28.09 1.75 0.66
CA LYS A 110 -29.16 1.70 1.66
C LYS A 110 -30.22 2.75 1.36
N VAL A 111 -31.06 2.47 0.37
CA VAL A 111 -32.42 3.00 0.38
C VAL A 111 -33.17 2.15 1.40
N LYS A 112 -33.19 2.61 2.64
CA LYS A 112 -34.20 2.14 3.60
C LYS A 112 -35.47 2.89 3.19
N ASN A 113 -36.54 2.16 2.84
CA ASN A 113 -37.87 2.73 2.68
C ASN A 113 -38.23 3.44 3.99
N CYS A 114 -37.96 4.73 4.06
CA CYS A 114 -38.47 5.59 5.11
C CYS A 114 -39.88 5.95 4.69
N SER A 115 -40.85 5.39 5.42
CA SER A 115 -42.27 5.76 5.37
C SER A 115 -42.43 7.28 5.19
N ALA A 116 -43.32 7.66 4.27
CA ALA A 116 -43.40 8.95 3.58
C ALA A 116 -43.60 10.20 4.47
N ASN A 117 -43.66 10.09 5.79
CA ASN A 117 -44.15 11.17 6.66
C ASN A 117 -43.14 11.69 7.71
N LYS A 118 -41.81 11.57 7.52
CA LYS A 118 -40.84 12.05 8.53
C LYS A 118 -39.56 12.74 8.05
N CYS A 119 -39.51 13.21 6.80
CA CYS A 119 -38.33 13.90 6.27
C CYS A 119 -38.53 15.42 6.07
N MET A 120 -39.17 16.10 7.02
CA MET A 120 -39.07 17.56 7.14
C MET A 120 -37.87 17.90 8.03
N LYS A 121 -36.65 17.67 7.53
CA LYS A 121 -35.43 18.22 8.13
C LYS A 121 -34.88 19.31 7.23
N LYS A 122 -35.36 20.52 7.54
CA LYS A 122 -34.74 21.84 7.32
C LYS A 122 -33.60 21.82 6.29
N THR A 123 -33.95 22.21 5.08
CA THR A 123 -33.08 22.87 4.11
C THR A 123 -32.40 24.07 4.77
N THR A 124 -31.30 23.84 5.49
CA THR A 124 -30.29 24.88 5.61
C THR A 124 -29.71 25.05 4.21
N PRO A 125 -29.70 26.25 3.62
CA PRO A 125 -28.99 26.46 2.38
C PRO A 125 -27.55 26.03 2.63
N ASP A 126 -27.16 24.96 1.93
CA ASP A 126 -25.80 24.48 1.88
C ASP A 126 -24.99 25.68 1.42
N ILE A 127 -24.41 26.44 2.36
CA ILE A 127 -23.35 27.38 2.05
C ILE A 127 -22.29 26.46 1.50
N ARG A 128 -22.31 26.27 0.18
CA ARG A 128 -21.26 25.62 -0.59
C ARG A 128 -20.06 26.54 -0.51
N ARG A 129 -19.52 26.70 0.71
CA ARG A 129 -18.23 27.32 1.00
C ARG A 129 -17.31 26.49 0.16
N ARG A 130 -16.96 27.03 -1.01
CA ARG A 130 -16.03 26.42 -1.93
C ARG A 130 -14.78 26.21 -1.09
N LEU A 131 -14.56 24.98 -0.64
CA LEU A 131 -13.38 24.66 0.13
C LEU A 131 -12.19 25.23 -0.65
N PRO A 132 -11.23 25.91 0.01
CA PRO A 132 -10.05 26.42 -0.66
C PRO A 132 -9.47 25.34 -1.59
N ALA A 133 -8.93 25.74 -2.74
CA ALA A 133 -8.43 24.78 -3.74
C ALA A 133 -7.49 23.73 -3.12
N VAL A 134 -6.67 24.15 -2.15
CA VAL A 134 -5.79 23.29 -1.34
C VAL A 134 -6.57 22.21 -0.58
N GLN A 135 -7.67 22.55 0.10
CA GLN A 135 -8.45 21.59 0.86
C GLN A 135 -9.17 20.57 -0.04
N LYS A 136 -9.60 20.99 -1.24
CA LYS A 136 -10.12 20.07 -2.26
C LYS A 136 -9.05 19.06 -2.68
N LYS A 137 -7.83 19.53 -2.98
CA LYS A 137 -6.68 18.68 -3.34
C LYS A 137 -6.27 17.75 -2.19
N ALA A 138 -6.21 18.26 -0.95
CA ALA A 138 -5.95 17.46 0.25
C ALA A 138 -6.97 16.33 0.44
N ARG A 139 -8.26 16.61 0.19
CA ARG A 139 -9.31 15.58 0.26
C ARG A 139 -9.16 14.50 -0.82
N VAL A 140 -8.66 14.85 -2.01
CA VAL A 140 -8.34 13.87 -3.06
C VAL A 140 -7.13 13.04 -2.64
N LEU A 141 -6.07 13.68 -2.16
CA LEU A 141 -4.86 12.99 -1.69
C LEU A 141 -5.15 11.98 -0.57
N GLY A 142 -5.96 12.36 0.42
CA GLY A 142 -6.39 11.46 1.50
C GLY A 142 -7.27 10.28 1.04
N LYS A 143 -7.87 10.34 -0.15
CA LYS A 143 -8.58 9.20 -0.76
C LYS A 143 -7.67 8.27 -1.55
N LEU A 144 -6.51 8.75 -2.01
CA LEU A 144 -5.54 7.97 -2.79
C LEU A 144 -4.64 7.14 -1.88
N ILE A 145 -4.21 7.72 -0.76
CA ILE A 145 -3.31 7.05 0.18
C ILE A 145 -4.12 6.12 1.11
N PRO A 146 -3.77 4.82 1.21
CA PRO A 146 -4.46 3.88 2.09
C PRO A 146 -4.52 4.40 3.54
N GLY A 147 -5.71 4.37 4.16
CA GLY A 147 -5.88 4.77 5.56
C GLY A 147 -5.90 6.28 5.86
N CYS A 148 -5.64 7.17 4.88
CA CYS A 148 -5.42 8.60 5.13
C CYS A 148 -6.63 9.52 4.89
N ARG A 149 -7.86 8.98 4.84
CA ARG A 149 -9.08 9.75 4.49
C ARG A 149 -9.48 10.83 5.51
N LYS A 150 -9.07 10.70 6.77
CA LYS A 150 -9.46 11.56 7.90
C LYS A 150 -8.24 11.95 8.75
N VAL A 151 -7.16 12.34 8.10
CA VAL A 151 -5.88 12.70 8.74
C VAL A 151 -5.67 14.22 8.62
N SER A 152 -4.96 14.83 9.58
CA SER A 152 -4.58 16.24 9.49
C SER A 152 -3.69 16.50 8.27
N PHE A 153 -3.72 17.72 7.72
CA PHE A 153 -3.02 18.02 6.48
C PHE A 153 -1.50 17.77 6.54
N PRO A 154 -0.75 18.20 7.58
CA PRO A 154 0.70 17.91 7.66
C PRO A 154 0.99 16.42 7.69
N LYS A 155 0.22 15.67 8.50
CA LYS A 155 0.40 14.23 8.61
C LYS A 155 0.02 13.48 7.32
N LEU A 156 -0.95 14.00 6.56
CA LEU A 156 -1.29 13.48 5.25
C LEU A 156 -0.12 13.62 4.26
N LEU A 157 0.60 14.75 4.28
CA LEU A 157 1.76 14.97 3.41
C LEU A 157 2.92 14.05 3.76
N GLU A 158 3.21 13.84 5.04
CA GLU A 158 4.24 12.88 5.47
C GLU A 158 3.92 11.45 4.99
N GLU A 159 2.69 10.98 5.21
CA GLU A 159 2.25 9.66 4.75
C GLU A 159 2.20 9.56 3.23
N ALA A 160 1.94 10.68 2.53
CA ALA A 160 1.98 10.76 1.08
C ALA A 160 3.40 10.58 0.55
N GLY A 161 4.37 11.31 1.11
CA GLY A 161 5.78 11.20 0.74
C GLY A 161 6.30 9.78 0.92
N ASP A 162 6.05 9.18 2.10
CA ASP A 162 6.45 7.80 2.37
C ASP A 162 5.82 6.80 1.40
N TYR A 163 4.52 6.95 1.09
CA TYR A 163 3.83 6.07 0.16
C TYR A 163 4.33 6.23 -1.29
N ILE A 164 4.69 7.44 -1.72
CA ILE A 164 5.31 7.66 -3.04
C ILE A 164 6.65 6.92 -3.13
N SER A 165 7.54 7.08 -2.15
CA SER A 165 8.83 6.38 -2.15
C SER A 165 8.66 4.85 -2.10
N ALA A 166 7.64 4.36 -1.39
CA ALA A 166 7.30 2.94 -1.36
C ALA A 166 6.84 2.42 -2.74
N LEU A 167 6.02 3.21 -3.45
CA LEU A 167 5.58 2.88 -4.81
C LEU A 167 6.74 2.91 -5.82
N GLU A 168 7.65 3.88 -5.71
CA GLU A 168 8.86 3.93 -6.54
C GLU A 168 9.73 2.69 -6.34
N MET A 169 9.93 2.25 -5.10
CA MET A 169 10.62 0.99 -4.79
C MET A 169 9.93 -0.21 -5.45
N GLN A 170 8.59 -0.28 -5.33
CA GLN A 170 7.80 -1.33 -5.95
C GLN A 170 7.98 -1.38 -7.47
N VAL A 171 7.91 -0.23 -8.15
CA VAL A 171 8.11 -0.13 -9.60
C VAL A 171 9.52 -0.54 -9.99
N ARG A 172 10.56 -0.09 -9.27
CA ARG A 172 11.95 -0.47 -9.52
C ARG A 172 12.17 -1.98 -9.42
N ALA A 173 11.67 -2.60 -8.35
CA ALA A 173 11.82 -4.05 -8.17
C ALA A 173 11.00 -4.85 -9.19
N MET A 174 9.76 -4.45 -9.48
CA MET A 174 8.94 -5.14 -10.48
C MET A 174 9.55 -5.03 -11.89
N LYS A 175 10.16 -3.89 -12.24
CA LYS A 175 10.92 -3.74 -13.48
C LYS A 175 12.12 -4.69 -13.53
N ALA A 176 12.94 -4.74 -12.46
CA ALA A 176 14.07 -5.65 -12.39
C ALA A 176 13.65 -7.14 -12.50
N LEU A 177 12.47 -7.51 -11.99
CA LEU A 177 11.92 -8.86 -12.17
C LEU A 177 11.43 -9.14 -13.59
N ALA A 178 10.87 -8.13 -14.26
CA ALA A 178 10.46 -8.25 -15.66
C ALA A 178 11.68 -8.39 -16.59
N ASP A 179 12.75 -7.64 -16.33
CA ASP A 179 14.01 -7.72 -17.09
C ASP A 179 14.71 -9.08 -16.96
N LEU A 180 14.51 -9.79 -15.83
CA LEU A 180 15.05 -11.14 -15.59
C LEU A 180 14.19 -12.27 -16.15
N LEU A 181 12.91 -12.00 -16.46
CA LEU A 181 12.06 -12.99 -17.09
C LEU A 181 12.50 -13.08 -18.56
N PRO A 182 12.76 -14.28 -19.11
CA PRO A 182 13.10 -14.44 -20.53
C PRO A 182 12.01 -13.82 -21.38
N THR A 183 12.24 -12.58 -21.79
CA THR A 183 11.32 -11.84 -22.61
C THR A 183 11.49 -12.42 -24.00
N GLY A 184 10.56 -13.28 -24.42
CA GLY A 184 10.46 -13.76 -25.80
C GLY A 184 10.03 -12.64 -26.76
N ALA A 185 10.53 -11.41 -26.59
CA ALA A 185 10.26 -10.27 -27.45
C ALA A 185 11.56 -9.48 -27.68
N PRO A 186 11.89 -9.14 -28.94
CA PRO A 186 13.15 -8.51 -29.31
C PRO A 186 13.24 -7.08 -28.75
N PRO A 187 14.46 -6.58 -28.50
CA PRO A 187 14.67 -5.19 -28.08
C PRO A 187 14.04 -4.23 -29.10
N PRO A 188 13.48 -3.08 -28.67
CA PRO A 188 13.03 -2.07 -29.60
C PRO A 188 14.24 -1.51 -30.36
N ASP A 189 14.20 -1.61 -31.68
CA ASP A 189 15.24 -1.09 -32.57
C ASP A 189 15.50 0.39 -32.27
N PRO A 190 16.76 0.82 -32.15
CA PRO A 190 17.09 2.23 -31.98
C PRO A 190 16.81 2.96 -33.30
N ILE A 191 15.77 3.80 -33.25
CA ILE A 191 15.57 5.04 -34.04
C ILE A 191 16.63 5.23 -35.15
N GLY A 192 16.32 4.68 -36.33
CA GLY A 192 17.00 5.02 -37.57
C GLY A 192 16.27 6.20 -38.21
N LEU A 193 16.85 7.39 -38.06
CA LEU A 193 16.57 8.54 -38.90
C LEU A 193 17.09 8.23 -40.32
N SER A 194 16.20 8.22 -41.30
CA SER A 194 16.52 8.49 -42.71
C SER A 194 15.34 9.13 -43.39
#